data_AF-A0A372ZPA1-F1
#
_entry.id   AF-A0A372ZPA1-F1
#
_cell.length_a   1.000
_cell.length_b   1.000
_cell.length_c   1.000
_cell.angle_alpha   90.00
_cell.angle_beta   90.00
_cell.angle_gamma   90.00
#
_symmetry.space_group_name_H-M   'P 1'
#
loop_
_entity.id
_entity.type
_entity.pdbx_description
1 polymer ?
#
loop_
_entity_poly.entity_id
_entity_poly.type
_entity_poly.pdbx_seq_one_letter_code
_entity_poly.pdbx_strand_id
1 'polypeptide(L)' 'MGTEEKLRNMAEKAGGKAKEAAGKATGDRSTELKGKAEQAKSDLKQAVEKVKDAGKH' A
#
# COMPACT_ATOMS: atom_id res chain seq x y z
N MET A 1 -25.67 17.65 12.95
CA MET A 1 -24.39 17.03 12.54
C MET A 1 -24.37 15.57 12.98
N GLY A 2 -24.82 14.61 12.17
CA GLY A 2 -24.82 13.22 12.66
C GLY A 2 -25.23 12.13 11.69
N THR A 3 -26.03 12.44 10.67
CA THR A 3 -26.49 11.44 9.70
C THR A 3 -25.74 11.54 8.39
N GLU A 4 -25.55 12.76 7.86
CA GLU A 4 -24.74 13.00 6.65
C GLU A 4 -23.28 12.61 6.84
N GLU A 5 -22.69 12.88 8.00
CA GLU A 5 -21.31 12.48 8.29
C GLU A 5 -21.16 10.95 8.35
N LYS A 6 -22.09 10.25 9.02
CA LYS A 6 -22.10 8.77 9.07
C LYS A 6 -22.34 8.16 7.69
N LEU A 7 -23.25 8.74 6.90
CA LEU A 7 -23.57 8.27 5.56
C LEU A 7 -22.40 8.48 4.62
N ARG A 8 -21.71 9.63 4.70
CA ARG A 8 -20.50 9.94 3.94
C ARG A 8 -19.36 9.00 4.32
N ASN A 9 -19.18 8.73 5.61
CA ASN A 9 -18.17 7.78 6.09
C ASN A 9 -18.47 6.34 5.64
N MET A 10 -19.74 5.94 5.58
CA MET A 10 -20.16 4.64 5.05
C MET A 10 -19.98 4.56 3.53
N ALA A 11 -20.34 5.62 2.79
CA ALA A 11 -20.18 5.71 1.35
C ALA A 11 -18.70 5.66 0.94
N GLU A 12 -17.83 6.36 1.66
CA GLU A 12 -16.37 6.29 1.44
C GLU A 12 -15.81 4.90 1.76
N LYS A 13 -16.26 4.26 2.84
CA LYS A 13 -15.88 2.87 3.14
C LYS A 13 -16.37 1.87 2.09
N ALA A 14 -17.61 2.03 1.62
CA ALA A 14 -18.18 1.18 0.59
C ALA A 14 -17.49 1.38 -0.77
N GLY A 15 -17.23 2.63 -1.16
CA GLY A 15 -16.49 2.98 -2.37
C GLY A 15 -15.03 2.54 -2.34
N GLY A 16 -14.37 2.65 -1.17
CA GLY A 16 -13.01 2.15 -0.96
C GLY A 16 -12.93 0.63 -1.11
N LYS A 17 -13.83 -0.11 -0.43
CA LYS A 17 -13.92 -1.57 -0.58
C LYS A 17 -14.26 -2.00 -1.99
N ALA A 18 -15.13 -1.26 -2.69
CA ALA A 18 -15.46 -1.51 -4.08
C ALA A 18 -14.25 -1.29 -5.00
N LYS A 19 -13.45 -0.23 -4.76
CA LYS A 19 -12.18 0.00 -5.49
C LYS A 19 -11.13 -1.06 -5.20
N GLU A 20 -11.00 -1.50 -3.95
CA GLU A 20 -10.08 -2.59 -3.60
C GLU A 20 -10.51 -3.92 -4.23
N ALA A 21 -11.80 -4.24 -4.15
CA ALA A 21 -12.36 -5.44 -4.77
C ALA A 21 -12.22 -5.38 -6.29
N ALA A 22 -12.50 -4.22 -6.90
CA ALA A 22 -12.30 -3.98 -8.32
C ALA A 22 -10.83 -4.12 -8.69
N GLY A 23 -9.89 -3.48 -7.98
CA GLY A 23 -8.45 -3.58 -8.26
C GLY A 23 -7.89 -4.99 -8.10
N LYS A 24 -8.41 -5.77 -7.14
CA LYS A 24 -8.10 -7.20 -7.02
C LYS A 24 -8.72 -8.05 -8.13
N ALA A 25 -9.96 -7.75 -8.53
CA ALA A 25 -10.70 -8.50 -9.55
C ALA A 25 -10.26 -8.18 -10.99
N THR A 26 -9.94 -6.92 -11.29
CA THR A 26 -9.33 -6.51 -12.56
C THR A 26 -7.88 -6.94 -12.65
N GLY A 27 -7.30 -7.44 -11.56
CA GLY A 27 -5.97 -8.02 -11.53
C GLY A 27 -4.96 -7.02 -12.07
N ASP A 28 -4.85 -5.85 -11.43
CA ASP A 28 -3.81 -4.88 -11.73
C ASP A 28 -2.46 -5.43 -11.25
N ARG A 29 -2.03 -6.48 -11.95
CA ARG A 29 -0.81 -7.25 -11.74
C ARG A 29 0.39 -6.31 -11.81
N SER A 30 0.27 -5.23 -12.57
CA SER A 30 1.22 -4.12 -12.63
C SER A 30 1.35 -3.36 -11.31
N THR A 31 0.26 -3.07 -10.60
CA THR A 31 0.30 -2.42 -9.28
C THR A 31 0.81 -3.38 -8.19
N GLU A 32 0.40 -4.65 -8.22
CA GLU A 32 0.93 -5.65 -7.27
C GLU A 32 2.42 -5.96 -7.52
N LEU A 33 2.85 -6.05 -8.78
CA LEU A 33 4.26 -6.23 -9.16
C LEU A 33 5.09 -5.00 -8.81
N LYS A 34 4.59 -3.78 -9.04
CA LYS A 34 5.27 -2.55 -8.62
C LYS A 34 5.40 -2.48 -7.11
N GLY A 35 4.34 -2.78 -6.36
CA GLY A 35 4.39 -2.82 -4.90
C GLY A 35 5.41 -3.83 -4.38
N LYS A 36 5.42 -5.06 -4.92
CA LYS A 36 6.42 -6.08 -4.56
C LYS A 36 7.84 -5.67 -4.95
N ALA A 37 8.03 -5.05 -6.12
CA ALA A 37 9.34 -4.58 -6.57
C ALA A 37 9.86 -3.41 -5.71
N GLU A 38 8.98 -2.49 -5.30
CA GLU A 38 9.32 -1.40 -4.40
C GLU A 38 9.64 -1.91 -2.99
N GLN A 39 8.89 -2.87 -2.45
CA GLN A 39 9.23 -3.52 -1.19
C GLN A 39 10.61 -4.20 -1.26
N ALA A 40 10.86 -5.00 -2.31
CA ALA A 40 12.15 -5.66 -2.49
C ALA A 40 13.31 -4.64 -2.60
N LYS A 41 13.09 -3.51 -3.28
CA LYS A 41 14.07 -2.41 -3.33
C LYS A 41 14.32 -1.80 -1.95
N SER A 42 13.27 -1.56 -1.17
CA SER A 42 13.39 -0.99 0.18
C SER A 42 14.14 -1.91 1.14
N ASP A 43 13.79 -3.21 1.16
CA ASP A 43 14.48 -4.22 1.95
C ASP A 43 15.97 -4.29 1.60
N LEU A 44 16.29 -4.29 0.30
CA LEU A 44 17.67 -4.26 -0.18
C LEU A 44 18.39 -2.99 0.30
N LYS A 45 17.74 -1.82 0.23
CA LYS A 45 18.32 -0.54 0.65
C LYS A 45 18.61 -0.53 2.15
N GLN A 46 17.67 -1.02 2.97
CA GLN A 46 17.86 -1.12 4.42
C GLN A 46 18.95 -2.12 4.79
N ALA A 47 19.04 -3.25 4.09
CA ALA A 47 20.12 -4.22 4.29
C ALA A 47 21.49 -3.59 3.96
N VAL A 48 21.58 -2.85 2.84
CA VAL A 48 22.80 -2.14 2.45
C VAL A 48 23.16 -1.06 3.47
N GLU A 49 22.20 -0.26 3.95
CA GLU A 49 22.46 0.74 4.98
C GLU A 49 22.94 0.10 6.28
N LYS A 50 22.32 -0.99 6.74
CA LYS A 50 22.79 -1.71 7.94
C LYS A 50 24.21 -2.23 7.81
N VAL A 51 24.58 -2.80 6.67
CA VAL A 51 25.94 -3.29 6.42
C VAL A 51 26.94 -2.12 6.39
N LYS A 52 26.56 -1.01 5.77
CA LYS A 52 27.42 0.18 5.67
C LYS A 52 27.60 0.88 7.02
N ASP A 53 26.56 0.91 7.85
CA ASP A 53 26.59 1.46 9.21
C ASP A 53 27.44 0.57 10.15
N ALA A 54 27.28 -0.75 10.07
CA ALA A 54 28.07 -1.71 10.83
C ALA A 54 29.56 -1.70 10.47
N GLY A 55 29.92 -1.42 9.21
CA GLY A 55 31.31 -1.28 8.77
C GLY A 55 31.91 0.11 9.01
N LYS A 56 31.11 1.09 9.46
CA LYS A 56 31.55 2.45 9.81
C LYS A 56 31.87 2.60 11.31
N HIS A 57 31.71 1.51 12.07
CA HIS A 57 32.18 1.36 13.45
C HIS A 57 33.51 0.61 13.51
#